data_AF-A0A952K259-F1
#
_entry.id   AF-A0A952K259-F1
#
_cell.length_a   1.000
_cell.length_b   1.000
_cell.length_c   1.000
_cell.angle_alpha   90.00
_cell.angle_beta   90.00
_cell.angle_gamma   90.00
#
_symmetry.space_group_name_H-M   'P 1'
#
loop_
_entity.id
_entity.type
_entity.pdbx_description
1 polymer ?
#
loop_
_entity_poly.entity_id
_entity_poly.type
_entity_poly.pdbx_seq_one_letter_code
_entity_poly.pdbx_strand_id
1 'polypeptide(L)'
;AAAAVDADSSTSWVSNALQAAVGQWLQVDFDHPVTNATITITPSATAVGAQIRRIEVSTVNGTSTLRFDQAGKPLTVALPYGETPWVRITAVATDDGSAGVQFGITDFNVTQYDASGFAHPVNLRHTVLVPGPPPNSAVAQWDLGSELLGRSGCAQSPNGTRCAASMALSPEEPVNLSRTLTVPSPTAVTPTVWVRARQGPNLADLIAAPGAARALGDADPIDVVGSAYAAADGDPGTAWTAPQSVVQHKAPPTLTLKLPAPREVAGLRITPSSSVLPAHPTLVAVDLGDGPEVRRLSSDGGTQTVSLRPRVTDTVKVSLLSWDDIIDRTALGFDQLKPPGLAE
;
A
#
# COMPACT_ATOMS: atom_id res chain seq x y z
N ALA A 1 -1.57 7.50 15.20
CA ALA A 1 -2.73 8.42 15.12
C ALA A 1 -2.57 9.40 13.96
N ALA A 2 -1.41 10.05 13.79
CA ALA A 2 -1.14 10.99 12.69
C ALA A 2 -1.46 10.43 11.28
N ALA A 3 -1.24 9.13 11.06
CA ALA A 3 -1.58 8.43 9.82
C ALA A 3 -3.09 8.39 9.47
N ALA A 4 -3.99 8.81 10.35
CA ALA A 4 -5.42 8.94 10.03
C ALA A 4 -5.78 10.35 9.55
N VAL A 5 -4.85 11.31 9.59
CA VAL A 5 -5.08 12.74 9.26
C VAL A 5 -4.00 13.30 8.32
N ASP A 6 -3.21 12.45 7.69
CA ASP A 6 -2.13 12.83 6.76
C ASP A 6 -2.61 12.92 5.30
N ALA A 7 -3.89 12.62 5.05
CA ALA A 7 -4.56 12.60 3.74
C ALA A 7 -3.91 11.63 2.72
N ASP A 8 -3.27 10.56 3.18
CA ASP A 8 -2.76 9.48 2.32
C ASP A 8 -3.57 8.20 2.50
N SER A 9 -4.19 7.74 1.41
CA SER A 9 -5.00 6.51 1.41
C SER A 9 -4.19 5.22 1.58
N SER A 10 -2.86 5.31 1.57
CA SER A 10 -1.95 4.18 1.77
C SER A 10 -1.32 4.11 3.17
N THR A 11 -1.58 5.10 4.03
CA THR A 11 -1.24 5.05 5.46
C THR A 11 -2.50 4.75 6.27
N SER A 12 -2.34 4.24 7.49
CA SER A 12 -3.48 4.00 8.38
C SER A 12 -3.00 4.01 9.82
N TRP A 13 -3.82 4.57 10.71
CA TRP A 13 -3.71 4.22 12.12
C TRP A 13 -4.24 2.79 12.32
N VAL A 14 -3.52 1.97 13.08
CA VAL A 14 -3.90 0.58 13.39
C VAL A 14 -3.73 0.34 14.89
N SER A 15 -4.70 -0.32 15.51
CA SER A 15 -4.67 -0.71 16.91
C SER A 15 -3.64 -1.82 17.18
N ASN A 16 -3.29 -2.02 18.45
CA ASN A 16 -2.39 -3.10 18.86
C ASN A 16 -2.99 -4.47 18.51
N ALA A 17 -2.20 -5.34 17.87
CA ALA A 17 -2.61 -6.70 17.48
C ALA A 17 -2.66 -7.69 18.66
N LEU A 18 -2.15 -7.32 19.84
CA LEU A 18 -2.20 -8.15 21.06
C LEU A 18 -3.50 -7.96 21.86
N GLN A 19 -4.43 -7.15 21.36
CA GLN A 19 -5.72 -6.86 22.00
C GLN A 19 -6.85 -7.17 21.04
N ALA A 20 -8.07 -7.32 21.57
CA ALA A 20 -9.26 -7.39 20.74
C ALA A 20 -9.42 -6.09 19.93
N ALA A 21 -9.88 -6.22 18.68
CA ALA A 21 -10.20 -5.07 17.85
C ALA A 21 -11.47 -4.36 18.34
N VAL A 22 -12.48 -5.13 18.73
CA VAL A 22 -13.71 -4.60 19.34
C VAL A 22 -13.36 -3.91 20.66
N GLY A 23 -13.82 -2.67 20.81
CA GLY A 23 -13.51 -1.80 21.94
C GLY A 23 -12.31 -0.88 21.72
N GLN A 24 -11.52 -1.07 20.67
CA GLN A 24 -10.46 -0.12 20.29
C GLN A 24 -11.09 1.16 19.73
N TRP A 25 -10.44 2.29 19.98
CA TRP A 25 -10.97 3.58 19.59
C TRP A 25 -9.89 4.58 19.18
N LEU A 26 -10.30 5.54 18.35
CA LEU A 26 -9.55 6.75 18.05
C LEU A 26 -10.40 7.95 18.50
N GLN A 27 -9.82 8.85 19.28
CA GLN A 27 -10.48 10.08 19.72
C GLN A 27 -9.76 11.29 19.15
N VAL A 28 -10.54 12.29 18.76
CA VAL A 28 -10.06 13.63 18.43
C VAL A 28 -10.71 14.59 19.41
N ASP A 29 -9.87 15.25 20.19
CA ASP A 29 -10.22 16.38 21.03
C ASP A 29 -9.91 17.65 20.23
N PHE A 30 -10.91 18.50 20.02
CA PHE A 30 -10.76 19.71 19.21
C PHE A 30 -10.25 20.87 20.06
N ASP A 31 -9.31 21.66 19.50
CA ASP A 31 -8.84 22.91 20.14
C ASP A 31 -9.99 23.90 20.37
N HIS A 32 -10.96 23.90 19.45
CA HIS A 32 -12.20 24.67 19.54
C HIS A 32 -13.38 23.74 19.24
N PRO A 33 -14.46 23.74 20.06
CA PRO A 33 -15.63 22.91 19.81
C PRO A 33 -16.23 23.17 18.41
N VAL A 34 -16.58 22.09 17.72
CA VAL A 34 -17.24 22.17 16.41
C VAL A 34 -18.77 22.12 16.56
N THR A 35 -19.50 22.76 15.66
CA THR A 35 -20.97 22.76 15.61
C THR A 35 -21.42 22.45 14.19
N ASN A 36 -22.61 21.86 14.01
CA ASN A 36 -23.16 21.52 12.68
C ASN A 36 -22.13 20.84 11.77
N ALA A 37 -21.44 19.82 12.28
CA ALA A 37 -20.34 19.17 11.58
C ALA A 37 -20.71 17.77 11.12
N THR A 38 -20.14 17.36 10.00
CA THR A 38 -20.06 15.98 9.56
C THR A 38 -18.63 15.49 9.71
N ILE A 39 -18.47 14.20 10.00
CA ILE A 39 -17.18 13.54 9.93
C ILE A 39 -17.21 12.52 8.80
N THR A 40 -16.08 12.35 8.14
CA THR A 40 -15.85 11.32 7.14
C THR A 40 -14.74 10.41 7.63
N ILE A 41 -15.04 9.12 7.73
CA ILE A 41 -14.12 8.09 8.24
C ILE A 41 -13.92 7.07 7.13
N THR A 42 -12.67 6.73 6.82
CA THR A 42 -12.33 5.63 5.92
C THR A 42 -11.74 4.49 6.74
N PRO A 43 -12.51 3.42 7.05
CA PRO A 43 -11.98 2.25 7.75
C PRO A 43 -10.92 1.56 6.89
N SER A 44 -9.82 1.15 7.51
CA SER A 44 -8.74 0.45 6.80
C SER A 44 -9.18 -0.94 6.35
N ALA A 45 -8.85 -1.30 5.11
CA ALA A 45 -9.07 -2.64 4.57
C ALA A 45 -7.88 -3.60 4.79
N THR A 46 -6.81 -3.12 5.43
CA THR A 46 -5.55 -3.87 5.60
C THR A 46 -5.39 -4.45 7.01
N ALA A 47 -6.41 -4.35 7.87
CA ALA A 47 -6.38 -4.94 9.21
C ALA A 47 -6.30 -6.47 9.11
N VAL A 48 -5.47 -7.10 9.94
CA VAL A 48 -5.32 -8.56 9.95
C VAL A 48 -6.50 -9.20 10.71
N GLY A 49 -7.04 -10.30 10.15
CA GLY A 49 -8.10 -11.08 10.78
C GLY A 49 -9.52 -10.66 10.36
N ALA A 50 -10.50 -10.96 11.21
CA ALA A 50 -11.89 -10.59 10.99
C ALA A 50 -12.06 -9.07 10.88
N GLN A 51 -12.78 -8.62 9.85
CA GLN A 51 -12.86 -7.20 9.53
C GLN A 51 -13.94 -6.53 10.37
N ILE A 52 -13.66 -5.32 10.86
CA ILE A 52 -14.68 -4.48 11.50
C ILE A 52 -15.74 -4.09 10.47
N ARG A 53 -17.02 -4.26 10.82
CA ARG A 53 -18.18 -3.88 9.99
C ARG A 53 -19.13 -2.92 10.67
N ARG A 54 -18.88 -2.63 11.94
CA ARG A 54 -19.68 -1.70 12.72
C ARG A 54 -18.79 -0.83 13.59
N ILE A 55 -18.98 0.47 13.46
CA ILE A 55 -18.31 1.48 14.28
C ILE A 55 -19.35 2.32 14.99
N GLU A 56 -19.03 2.74 16.21
CA GLU A 56 -19.80 3.70 16.98
C GLU A 56 -19.04 5.02 17.02
N VAL A 57 -19.73 6.10 16.71
CA VAL A 57 -19.25 7.47 16.81
C VAL A 57 -19.93 8.08 18.02
N SER A 58 -19.15 8.47 19.02
CA SER A 58 -19.64 9.08 20.26
C SER A 58 -19.15 10.52 20.39
N THR A 59 -20.03 11.38 20.90
CA THR A 59 -19.76 12.77 21.25
C THR A 59 -20.39 13.07 22.62
N VAL A 60 -20.21 14.31 23.12
CA VAL A 60 -20.91 14.78 24.32
C VAL A 60 -22.44 14.83 24.15
N ASN A 61 -22.93 14.98 22.91
CA ASN A 61 -24.35 15.19 22.60
C ASN A 61 -25.07 13.88 22.20
N GLY A 62 -24.37 12.75 22.13
CA GLY A 62 -24.97 11.45 21.84
C GLY A 62 -24.04 10.49 21.10
N THR A 63 -24.61 9.36 20.67
CA THR A 63 -23.89 8.33 19.91
C THR A 63 -24.60 8.04 18.58
N SER A 64 -23.85 7.57 17.59
CA SER A 64 -24.34 7.14 16.30
C SER A 64 -23.58 5.90 15.86
N THR A 65 -24.32 4.87 15.42
CA THR A 65 -23.71 3.62 14.97
C THR A 65 -23.75 3.54 13.46
N LEU A 66 -22.62 3.26 12.84
CA LEU A 66 -22.48 3.05 11.39
C LEU A 66 -22.20 1.58 11.14
N ARG A 67 -22.97 1.00 10.22
CA ARG A 67 -22.71 -0.32 9.65
C ARG A 67 -22.26 -0.14 8.21
N PHE A 68 -21.25 -0.90 7.80
CA PHE A 68 -20.73 -0.85 6.44
C PHE A 68 -20.32 -2.25 5.96
N ASP A 69 -20.55 -2.53 4.68
CA ASP A 69 -20.28 -3.83 4.10
C ASP A 69 -18.88 -3.92 3.49
N GLN A 70 -18.26 -2.79 3.15
CA GLN A 70 -16.95 -2.73 2.51
C GLN A 70 -16.01 -1.76 3.23
N ALA A 71 -14.88 -2.26 3.71
CA ALA A 71 -13.78 -1.43 4.23
C ALA A 71 -13.04 -0.73 3.08
N GLY A 72 -12.33 0.36 3.38
CA GLY A 72 -11.61 1.18 2.41
C GLY A 72 -12.46 2.21 1.67
N LYS A 73 -13.76 2.31 1.97
CA LYS A 73 -14.64 3.36 1.44
C LYS A 73 -14.96 4.39 2.52
N PRO A 74 -15.04 5.69 2.16
CA PRO A 74 -15.39 6.74 3.11
C PRO A 74 -16.84 6.59 3.58
N LEU A 75 -17.05 6.78 4.88
CA LEU A 75 -18.33 6.77 5.57
C LEU A 75 -18.54 8.15 6.18
N THR A 76 -19.61 8.83 5.78
CA THR A 76 -19.96 10.14 6.32
C THR A 76 -21.07 10.02 7.36
N VAL A 77 -20.89 10.66 8.50
CA VAL A 77 -21.90 10.76 9.56
C VAL A 77 -22.03 12.18 10.05
N ALA A 78 -23.27 12.63 10.23
CA ALA A 78 -23.57 13.89 10.87
C ALA A 78 -23.41 13.76 12.38
N LEU A 79 -22.69 14.71 12.99
CA LEU A 79 -22.60 14.76 14.44
C LEU A 79 -23.94 15.25 15.02
N PRO A 80 -24.33 14.78 16.22
CA PRO A 80 -25.53 15.30 16.89
C PRO A 80 -25.45 16.82 17.08
N TYR A 81 -26.61 17.48 17.04
CA TYR A 81 -26.70 18.93 17.24
C TYR A 81 -26.11 19.37 18.59
N GLY A 82 -25.44 20.53 18.58
CA GLY A 82 -24.78 21.11 19.75
C GLY A 82 -23.27 21.29 19.54
N GLU A 83 -22.62 21.93 20.50
CA GLU A 83 -21.16 22.05 20.53
C GLU A 83 -20.53 20.68 20.83
N THR A 84 -19.57 20.29 19.99
CA THR A 84 -18.87 19.01 20.09
C THR A 84 -17.38 19.27 20.34
N PRO A 85 -16.90 19.17 21.59
CA PRO A 85 -15.48 19.38 21.93
C PRO A 85 -14.60 18.17 21.60
N TRP A 86 -15.19 16.99 21.49
CA TRP A 86 -14.48 15.76 21.16
C TRP A 86 -15.36 14.81 20.36
N VAL A 87 -14.74 13.95 19.57
CA VAL A 87 -15.39 12.83 18.89
C VAL A 87 -14.55 11.57 19.06
N ARG A 88 -15.20 10.44 19.37
CA ARG A 88 -14.54 9.14 19.50
C ARG A 88 -15.18 8.13 18.57
N ILE A 89 -14.34 7.44 17.82
CA ILE A 89 -14.69 6.38 16.87
C ILE A 89 -14.27 5.06 17.49
N THR A 90 -15.22 4.19 17.78
CA THR A 90 -15.01 2.91 18.46
C THR A 90 -15.41 1.75 17.55
N ALA A 91 -14.58 0.73 17.43
CA ALA A 91 -14.96 -0.52 16.77
C ALA A 91 -15.90 -1.33 17.67
N VAL A 92 -17.08 -1.71 17.17
CA VAL A 92 -18.10 -2.38 18.00
C VAL A 92 -18.46 -3.79 17.52
N ALA A 93 -18.25 -4.14 16.25
CA ALA A 93 -18.45 -5.52 15.77
C ALA A 93 -17.66 -5.85 14.49
N THR A 94 -17.26 -7.11 14.36
CA THR A 94 -16.70 -7.70 13.13
C THR A 94 -17.76 -8.30 12.22
N ASP A 95 -17.38 -8.76 11.02
CA ASP A 95 -18.25 -9.54 10.12
C ASP A 95 -18.60 -10.93 10.64
N ASP A 96 -17.65 -11.61 11.28
CA ASP A 96 -17.80 -12.98 11.78
C ASP A 96 -18.32 -13.07 13.23
N GLY A 97 -18.53 -11.93 13.90
CA GLY A 97 -18.93 -11.86 15.30
C GLY A 97 -17.84 -12.16 16.33
N SER A 98 -16.59 -12.38 15.89
CA SER A 98 -15.43 -12.49 16.77
C SER A 98 -15.05 -11.14 17.42
N ALA A 99 -14.09 -11.18 18.33
CA ALA A 99 -13.54 -9.96 18.94
C ALA A 99 -12.62 -9.16 17.97
N GLY A 100 -12.25 -9.75 16.82
CA GLY A 100 -11.27 -9.21 15.89
C GLY A 100 -9.86 -9.07 16.49
N VAL A 101 -8.87 -8.78 15.64
CA VAL A 101 -7.46 -8.63 16.05
C VAL A 101 -6.97 -7.19 15.90
N GLN A 102 -7.39 -6.51 14.84
CA GLN A 102 -7.01 -5.11 14.60
C GLN A 102 -8.21 -4.27 14.15
N PHE A 103 -8.21 -3.02 14.58
CA PHE A 103 -9.03 -1.95 14.03
C PHE A 103 -8.10 -0.90 13.42
N GLY A 104 -8.42 -0.42 12.22
CA GLY A 104 -7.65 0.64 11.58
C GLY A 104 -8.50 1.67 10.87
N ILE A 105 -7.97 2.89 10.81
CA ILE A 105 -8.58 4.05 10.14
C ILE A 105 -7.53 4.62 9.20
N THR A 106 -7.84 4.62 7.91
CA THR A 106 -7.00 5.19 6.84
C THR A 106 -7.09 6.69 6.83
N ASP A 107 -8.30 7.24 6.95
CA ASP A 107 -8.51 8.67 6.81
C ASP A 107 -9.66 9.13 7.70
N PHE A 108 -9.53 10.33 8.25
CA PHE A 108 -10.47 10.98 9.13
C PHE A 108 -10.50 12.48 8.85
N ASN A 109 -11.65 12.95 8.38
CA ASN A 109 -11.88 14.35 8.06
C ASN A 109 -13.11 14.88 8.79
N VAL A 110 -13.08 16.17 9.13
CA VAL A 110 -14.19 16.88 9.78
C VAL A 110 -14.56 18.09 8.95
N THR A 111 -15.83 18.24 8.63
CA THR A 111 -16.38 19.36 7.86
C THR A 111 -17.47 20.03 8.66
N GLN A 112 -17.31 21.32 8.94
CA GLN A 112 -18.29 22.16 9.62
C GLN A 112 -19.13 22.94 8.60
N TYR A 113 -20.42 23.12 8.87
CA TYR A 113 -21.30 23.91 8.01
C TYR A 113 -21.72 25.21 8.69
N ASP A 114 -21.63 26.33 7.98
CA ASP A 114 -22.13 27.61 8.47
C ASP A 114 -23.66 27.74 8.32
N ALA A 115 -24.23 28.83 8.83
CA ALA A 115 -25.66 29.10 8.77
C ALA A 115 -26.19 29.28 7.33
N SER A 116 -25.31 29.56 6.36
CA SER A 116 -25.63 29.66 4.94
C SER A 116 -25.46 28.32 4.20
N GLY A 117 -25.02 27.27 4.89
CA GLY A 117 -24.81 25.93 4.35
C GLY A 117 -23.49 25.73 3.64
N PHE A 118 -22.52 26.66 3.74
CA PHE A 118 -21.19 26.45 3.16
C PHE A 118 -20.35 25.53 4.04
N ALA A 119 -19.59 24.65 3.39
CA ALA A 119 -18.72 23.68 4.02
C ALA A 119 -17.34 24.29 4.33
N HIS A 120 -16.92 24.19 5.58
CA HIS A 120 -15.64 24.64 6.12
C HIS A 120 -14.87 23.44 6.67
N PRO A 121 -13.80 22.97 6.01
CA PRO A 121 -13.01 21.85 6.52
C PRO A 121 -12.27 22.26 7.79
N VAL A 122 -12.36 21.43 8.84
CA VAL A 122 -11.59 21.60 10.07
C VAL A 122 -10.22 20.98 9.85
N ASN A 123 -9.18 21.80 9.92
CA ASN A 123 -7.82 21.38 9.59
C ASN A 123 -7.17 20.70 10.80
N LEU A 124 -7.00 19.38 10.72
CA LEU A 124 -6.26 18.59 11.72
C LEU A 124 -4.83 18.39 11.22
N ARG A 125 -3.84 18.72 12.06
CA ARG A 125 -2.42 18.61 11.69
C ARG A 125 -1.63 17.99 12.82
N HIS A 126 -0.62 17.21 12.44
CA HIS A 126 0.43 16.75 13.35
C HIS A 126 1.74 17.44 12.94
N THR A 127 2.41 18.09 13.89
CA THR A 127 3.68 18.77 13.68
C THR A 127 4.57 18.60 14.90
N VAL A 128 5.86 18.35 14.69
CA VAL A 128 6.83 18.24 15.79
C VAL A 128 7.34 19.63 16.14
N LEU A 129 7.21 20.00 17.42
CA LEU A 129 7.76 21.24 17.94
C LEU A 129 9.27 21.09 18.15
N VAL A 130 10.06 21.95 17.49
CA VAL A 130 11.50 22.04 17.70
C VAL A 130 11.76 23.10 18.77
N PRO A 131 12.31 22.72 19.94
CA PRO A 131 12.57 23.66 21.02
C PRO A 131 13.57 24.71 20.58
N GLY A 132 13.45 25.91 21.17
CA GLY A 132 14.40 26.99 20.92
C GLY A 132 15.82 26.64 21.40
N PRO A 133 16.84 27.28 20.81
CA PRO A 133 18.21 27.10 21.27
C PRO A 133 18.40 27.70 22.69
N PRO A 134 19.48 27.35 23.40
CA PRO A 134 19.82 27.99 24.67
C PRO A 134 19.92 29.52 24.52
N PRO A 135 19.63 30.30 25.58
CA PRO A 135 19.75 31.75 25.53
C PRO A 135 21.12 32.22 25.03
N ASN A 136 21.16 33.31 24.27
CA ASN A 136 22.37 33.89 23.67
C ASN A 136 23.10 32.98 22.66
N SER A 137 22.42 31.96 22.13
CA SER A 137 22.96 31.12 21.05
C SER A 137 22.57 31.67 19.68
N ALA A 138 23.53 31.77 18.78
CA ALA A 138 23.26 32.02 17.37
C ALA A 138 22.92 30.69 16.68
N VAL A 139 21.78 30.63 15.99
CA VAL A 139 21.42 29.44 15.19
C VAL A 139 22.13 29.54 13.84
N ALA A 140 23.03 28.58 13.57
CA ALA A 140 23.71 28.50 12.29
C ALA A 140 22.83 27.88 11.20
N GLN A 141 22.08 26.83 11.54
CA GLN A 141 21.19 26.10 10.64
C GLN A 141 20.18 25.27 11.43
N TRP A 142 19.11 24.86 10.75
CA TRP A 142 18.20 23.80 11.20
C TRP A 142 18.40 22.59 10.29
N ASP A 143 18.80 21.47 10.88
CA ASP A 143 18.83 20.17 10.21
C ASP A 143 17.60 19.38 10.65
N LEU A 144 16.72 19.07 9.70
CA LEU A 144 15.39 18.54 9.95
C LEU A 144 15.18 17.30 9.08
N GLY A 145 14.82 16.20 9.72
CA GLY A 145 14.53 14.96 9.04
C GLY A 145 13.60 14.05 9.85
N SER A 146 13.23 12.94 9.23
CA SER A 146 12.67 11.78 9.90
C SER A 146 13.76 10.73 10.03
N GLU A 147 13.98 10.21 11.23
CA GLU A 147 14.98 9.16 11.47
C GLU A 147 14.42 7.77 11.12
N LEU A 148 13.12 7.56 11.32
CA LEU A 148 12.43 6.30 11.09
C LEU A 148 11.94 6.19 9.64
N LEU A 149 12.91 6.00 8.76
CA LEU A 149 12.75 5.89 7.32
C LEU A 149 12.09 4.57 6.85
N GLY A 150 11.69 3.68 7.75
CA GLY A 150 11.13 2.38 7.37
C GLY A 150 12.15 1.48 6.64
N ARG A 151 11.65 0.47 5.94
CA ARG A 151 12.46 -0.54 5.25
C ARG A 151 11.72 -1.02 3.99
N SER A 152 12.45 -1.14 2.87
CA SER A 152 11.92 -1.73 1.64
C SER A 152 11.55 -3.21 1.86
N GLY A 153 10.55 -3.69 1.12
CA GLY A 153 10.21 -5.12 1.08
C GLY A 153 11.23 -5.97 0.34
N CYS A 154 12.24 -5.36 -0.28
CA CYS A 154 13.25 -6.05 -1.08
C CYS A 154 14.67 -5.86 -0.54
N ALA A 155 15.50 -6.87 -0.70
CA ALA A 155 16.92 -6.86 -0.34
C ALA A 155 17.77 -7.52 -1.43
N GLN A 156 18.97 -6.98 -1.65
CA GLN A 156 19.94 -7.55 -2.57
C GLN A 156 20.55 -8.84 -2.00
N SER A 157 20.76 -9.84 -2.85
CA SER A 157 21.44 -11.10 -2.55
C SER A 157 22.41 -11.43 -3.69
N PRO A 158 23.46 -12.25 -3.46
CA PRO A 158 24.39 -12.63 -4.54
C PRO A 158 23.72 -13.29 -5.75
N ASN A 159 22.55 -13.88 -5.57
CA ASN A 159 21.80 -14.58 -6.62
C ASN A 159 20.52 -13.81 -7.01
N GLY A 160 20.53 -12.47 -6.94
CA GLY A 160 19.41 -11.61 -7.33
C GLY A 160 18.68 -10.97 -6.14
N THR A 161 17.66 -10.17 -6.45
CA THR A 161 16.86 -9.42 -5.48
C THR A 161 15.83 -10.33 -4.82
N ARG A 162 15.72 -10.24 -3.49
CA ARG A 162 14.73 -10.99 -2.69
C ARG A 162 13.68 -10.04 -2.18
N CYS A 163 12.44 -10.24 -2.60
CA CYS A 163 11.30 -9.44 -2.16
C CYS A 163 10.34 -10.29 -1.34
N ALA A 164 9.85 -9.72 -0.24
CA ALA A 164 8.77 -10.29 0.55
C ALA A 164 7.98 -9.17 1.22
N ALA A 165 6.65 -9.24 1.16
CA ALA A 165 5.78 -8.25 1.82
C ALA A 165 6.06 -8.15 3.33
N SER A 166 6.43 -9.26 3.97
CA SER A 166 6.76 -9.32 5.40
C SER A 166 8.07 -8.60 5.78
N MET A 167 8.93 -8.27 4.82
CA MET A 167 10.16 -7.52 5.07
C MET A 167 9.91 -6.01 5.09
N ALA A 168 8.86 -5.55 4.42
CA ALA A 168 8.55 -4.13 4.29
C ALA A 168 8.15 -3.53 5.64
N LEU A 169 8.58 -2.29 5.87
CA LEU A 169 8.17 -1.47 7.00
C LEU A 169 7.93 -0.06 6.50
N SER A 170 6.71 0.44 6.68
CA SER A 170 6.36 1.79 6.26
C SER A 170 7.20 2.85 7.01
N PRO A 171 7.62 3.93 6.33
CA PRO A 171 8.23 5.09 7.00
C PRO A 171 7.25 5.77 7.96
N GLU A 172 7.77 6.48 8.96
CA GLU A 172 6.95 7.23 9.92
C GLU A 172 6.23 8.43 9.29
N GLU A 173 6.93 9.19 8.44
CA GLU A 173 6.43 10.40 7.78
C GLU A 173 6.61 10.28 6.24
N PRO A 174 5.83 9.43 5.54
CA PRO A 174 6.04 9.15 4.12
C PRO A 174 5.49 10.24 3.18
N VAL A 175 4.65 11.14 3.68
CA VAL A 175 3.88 12.10 2.87
C VAL A 175 4.28 13.53 3.19
N ASN A 176 4.04 13.94 4.44
CA ASN A 176 4.28 15.30 4.91
C ASN A 176 5.32 15.29 6.03
N LEU A 177 6.33 16.15 5.92
CA LEU A 177 7.29 16.44 6.98
C LEU A 177 6.97 17.82 7.56
N SER A 178 6.41 17.87 8.77
CA SER A 178 6.01 19.13 9.41
C SER A 178 6.78 19.36 10.72
N ARG A 179 7.43 20.52 10.81
CA ARG A 179 8.19 20.98 11.98
C ARG A 179 7.79 22.41 12.33
N THR A 180 7.52 22.67 13.61
CA THR A 180 7.27 24.02 14.14
C THR A 180 8.54 24.53 14.81
N LEU A 181 9.16 25.55 14.22
CA LEU A 181 10.47 26.06 14.67
C LEU A 181 10.31 27.27 15.59
N THR A 182 11.07 27.29 16.69
CA THR A 182 11.24 28.50 17.50
C THR A 182 12.38 29.35 16.92
N VAL A 183 12.04 30.49 16.32
CA VAL A 183 13.02 31.39 15.67
C VAL A 183 13.20 32.65 16.54
N PRO A 184 14.30 32.76 17.32
CA PRO A 184 14.44 33.79 18.35
C PRO A 184 14.69 35.21 17.80
N SER A 185 15.19 35.32 16.57
CA SER A 185 15.43 36.61 15.90
C SER A 185 15.26 36.46 14.39
N PRO A 186 14.91 37.52 13.65
CA PRO A 186 14.79 37.47 12.20
C PRO A 186 16.06 36.89 11.56
N THR A 187 15.91 35.74 10.88
CA THR A 187 17.03 34.99 10.31
C THR A 187 16.71 34.69 8.85
N ALA A 188 17.62 35.05 7.94
CA ALA A 188 17.52 34.65 6.54
C ALA A 188 18.07 33.21 6.39
N VAL A 189 17.32 32.34 5.74
CA VAL A 189 17.69 30.93 5.51
C VAL A 189 17.60 30.57 4.04
N THR A 190 18.42 29.62 3.61
CA THR A 190 18.35 29.02 2.27
C THR A 190 17.89 27.57 2.43
N PRO A 191 16.69 27.20 1.97
CA PRO A 191 16.20 25.84 2.11
C PRO A 191 16.98 24.88 1.20
N THR A 192 17.37 23.73 1.75
CA THR A 192 17.91 22.60 0.99
C THR A 192 17.08 21.37 1.33
N VAL A 193 16.64 20.63 0.32
CA VAL A 193 15.75 19.47 0.51
C VAL A 193 16.40 18.23 -0.09
N TRP A 194 16.48 17.17 0.72
CA TRP A 194 16.91 15.85 0.29
C TRP A 194 15.72 14.92 0.32
N VAL A 195 15.46 14.24 -0.80
CA VAL A 195 14.35 13.29 -0.94
C VAL A 195 14.86 11.94 -1.39
N ARG A 196 14.07 10.90 -1.13
CA ARG A 196 14.27 9.56 -1.66
C ARG A 196 13.00 9.09 -2.32
N ALA A 197 13.13 8.21 -3.32
CA ALA A 197 11.98 7.66 -4.02
C ALA A 197 11.11 6.83 -3.06
N ARG A 198 9.80 6.99 -3.20
CA ARG A 198 8.81 6.12 -2.56
C ARG A 198 8.49 4.99 -3.52
N GLN A 199 8.58 3.77 -3.02
CA GLN A 199 8.30 2.55 -3.77
C GLN A 199 6.80 2.45 -4.10
N GLY A 200 6.48 2.08 -5.33
CA GLY A 200 5.10 1.91 -5.79
C GLY A 200 4.86 2.20 -7.27
N PRO A 201 3.60 2.17 -7.72
CA PRO A 201 3.25 2.24 -9.15
C PRO A 201 3.68 3.56 -9.81
N ASN A 202 3.58 4.68 -9.09
CA ASN A 202 4.05 5.98 -9.61
C ASN A 202 5.56 6.00 -9.88
N LEU A 203 6.35 5.28 -9.08
CA LEU A 203 7.79 5.15 -9.33
C LEU A 203 8.05 4.26 -10.55
N ALA A 204 7.33 3.14 -10.67
CA ALA A 204 7.42 2.27 -11.84
C ALA A 204 7.13 3.03 -13.15
N ASP A 205 6.11 3.90 -13.16
CA ASP A 205 5.80 4.74 -14.32
C ASP A 205 6.90 5.76 -14.65
N LEU A 206 7.53 6.33 -13.62
CA LEU A 206 8.61 7.33 -13.76
C LEU A 206 9.90 6.72 -14.32
N ILE A 207 10.27 5.52 -13.86
CA ILE A 207 11.54 4.86 -14.26
C ILE A 207 11.40 4.01 -15.52
N ALA A 208 10.17 3.74 -15.97
CA ALA A 208 9.93 2.92 -17.14
C ALA A 208 10.57 3.53 -18.41
N ALA A 209 11.40 2.72 -19.07
CA ALA A 209 12.10 3.11 -20.29
C ALA A 209 11.10 3.55 -21.40
N PRO A 210 11.25 4.76 -21.97
CA PRO A 210 10.39 5.19 -23.06
C PRO A 210 10.51 4.26 -24.27
N GLY A 211 9.36 3.89 -24.85
CA GLY A 211 9.32 3.02 -26.04
C GLY A 211 9.63 1.54 -25.79
N ALA A 212 9.82 1.12 -24.54
CA ALA A 212 9.92 -0.29 -24.17
C ALA A 212 8.54 -0.92 -23.94
N ALA A 213 8.49 -2.26 -23.93
CA ALA A 213 7.31 -2.99 -23.48
C ALA A 213 7.15 -2.81 -21.95
N ARG A 214 5.91 -2.79 -21.46
CA ARG A 214 5.60 -2.64 -20.03
C ARG A 214 4.77 -3.82 -19.55
N ALA A 215 5.17 -4.42 -18.44
CA ALA A 215 4.37 -5.42 -17.75
C ALA A 215 3.46 -4.76 -16.71
N LEU A 216 2.19 -5.17 -16.70
CA LEU A 216 1.14 -4.69 -15.82
C LEU A 216 0.44 -5.89 -15.18
N GLY A 217 0.15 -5.81 -13.89
CA GLY A 217 -0.56 -6.86 -13.18
C GLY A 217 -0.47 -6.67 -11.67
N ASP A 218 -1.30 -7.42 -10.94
CA ASP A 218 -1.24 -7.44 -9.50
C ASP A 218 0.05 -8.16 -9.03
N ALA A 219 0.61 -7.71 -7.91
CA ALA A 219 1.80 -8.28 -7.31
C ALA A 219 1.66 -8.32 -5.79
N ASP A 220 2.42 -9.19 -5.14
CA ASP A 220 2.48 -9.24 -3.68
C ASP A 220 3.30 -8.07 -3.09
N PRO A 221 4.53 -7.79 -3.58
CA PRO A 221 5.30 -6.62 -3.15
C PRO A 221 4.92 -5.37 -3.94
N ILE A 222 4.95 -4.21 -3.26
CA ILE A 222 4.75 -2.90 -3.90
C ILE A 222 6.06 -2.29 -4.46
N ASP A 223 7.21 -2.78 -3.99
CA ASP A 223 8.53 -2.38 -4.47
C ASP A 223 8.70 -2.69 -5.96
N VAL A 224 9.26 -1.75 -6.73
CA VAL A 224 9.30 -1.84 -8.20
C VAL A 224 10.02 -3.11 -8.67
N VAL A 225 11.09 -3.49 -7.98
CA VAL A 225 11.94 -4.68 -8.25
C VAL A 225 11.31 -6.03 -7.86
N GLY A 226 10.12 -6.02 -7.24
CA GLY A 226 9.32 -7.21 -6.94
C GLY A 226 7.91 -7.19 -7.54
N SER A 227 7.52 -6.06 -8.13
CA SER A 227 6.21 -5.81 -8.73
C SER A 227 6.13 -6.30 -10.17
N ALA A 228 4.99 -6.08 -10.85
CA ALA A 228 4.86 -6.38 -12.28
C ALA A 228 5.91 -5.67 -13.16
N TYR A 229 6.44 -4.52 -12.72
CA TYR A 229 7.51 -3.82 -13.41
C TYR A 229 8.75 -4.71 -13.63
N ALA A 230 9.12 -5.53 -12.63
CA ALA A 230 10.29 -6.39 -12.68
C ALA A 230 10.24 -7.41 -13.83
N ALA A 231 9.05 -7.88 -14.22
CA ALA A 231 8.90 -8.85 -15.31
C ALA A 231 9.22 -8.28 -16.71
N ALA A 232 9.51 -6.99 -16.84
CA ALA A 232 9.84 -6.36 -18.12
C ALA A 232 10.93 -5.27 -17.99
N ASP A 233 11.72 -5.30 -16.92
CA ASP A 233 12.78 -4.31 -16.67
C ASP A 233 14.12 -4.66 -17.37
N GLY A 234 14.23 -5.89 -17.89
CA GLY A 234 15.42 -6.40 -18.59
C GLY A 234 16.54 -6.88 -17.65
N ASP A 235 16.25 -7.07 -16.37
CA ASP A 235 17.19 -7.61 -15.38
C ASP A 235 16.70 -8.97 -14.83
N PRO A 236 17.32 -10.12 -15.20
CA PRO A 236 16.93 -11.42 -14.66
C PRO A 236 17.23 -11.59 -13.16
N GLY A 237 17.89 -10.60 -12.54
CA GLY A 237 18.10 -10.49 -11.10
C GLY A 237 16.88 -9.96 -10.33
N THR A 238 15.87 -9.39 -10.99
CA THR A 238 14.59 -8.99 -10.37
C THR A 238 13.50 -9.98 -10.78
N ALA A 239 12.41 -10.03 -10.02
CA ALA A 239 11.30 -10.92 -10.37
C ALA A 239 9.96 -10.40 -9.87
N TRP A 240 8.96 -10.42 -10.75
CA TRP A 240 7.57 -10.24 -10.35
C TRP A 240 7.12 -11.42 -9.49
N THR A 241 6.54 -11.11 -8.34
CA THR A 241 5.90 -12.10 -7.47
C THR A 241 4.38 -11.89 -7.50
N ALA A 242 3.64 -12.92 -7.91
CA ALA A 242 2.19 -12.87 -7.95
C ALA A 242 1.57 -12.70 -6.53
N PRO A 243 0.34 -12.15 -6.41
CA PRO A 243 -0.30 -11.94 -5.11
C PRO A 243 -0.41 -13.22 -4.28
N GLN A 244 -0.18 -13.13 -2.96
CA GLN A 244 -0.28 -14.30 -2.08
C GLN A 244 -1.70 -14.94 -2.06
N SER A 245 -2.74 -14.21 -2.44
CA SER A 245 -4.11 -14.74 -2.54
C SER A 245 -4.29 -15.79 -3.65
N VAL A 246 -3.40 -15.81 -4.66
CA VAL A 246 -3.54 -16.73 -5.81
C VAL A 246 -3.38 -18.19 -5.41
N VAL A 247 -2.52 -18.47 -4.42
CA VAL A 247 -2.35 -19.84 -3.89
C VAL A 247 -3.54 -20.25 -3.01
N GLN A 248 -4.23 -19.30 -2.38
CA GLN A 248 -5.41 -19.59 -1.54
C GLN A 248 -6.64 -19.91 -2.40
N HIS A 249 -6.85 -19.14 -3.47
CA HIS A 249 -8.03 -19.28 -4.35
C HIS A 249 -7.77 -20.13 -5.60
N LYS A 250 -6.53 -20.57 -5.82
CA LYS A 250 -6.08 -21.29 -7.03
C LYS A 250 -6.45 -20.57 -8.32
N ALA A 251 -6.41 -19.23 -8.29
CA ALA A 251 -6.66 -18.40 -9.45
C ALA A 251 -5.35 -18.19 -10.22
N PRO A 252 -5.33 -18.34 -11.55
CA PRO A 252 -4.10 -18.16 -12.33
C PRO A 252 -3.71 -16.67 -12.35
N PRO A 253 -2.57 -16.26 -11.75
CA PRO A 253 -2.12 -14.88 -11.83
C PRO A 253 -1.78 -14.53 -13.27
N THR A 254 -2.10 -13.31 -13.68
CA THR A 254 -1.94 -12.87 -15.07
C THR A 254 -1.15 -11.57 -15.14
N LEU A 255 -0.08 -11.57 -15.94
CA LEU A 255 0.60 -10.37 -16.39
C LEU A 255 0.08 -9.94 -17.76
N THR A 256 -0.08 -8.64 -17.95
CA THR A 256 -0.37 -8.02 -19.24
C THR A 256 0.86 -7.27 -19.70
N LEU A 257 1.50 -7.75 -20.76
CA LEU A 257 2.60 -7.07 -21.43
C LEU A 257 2.03 -6.15 -22.51
N LYS A 258 2.22 -4.84 -22.33
CA LYS A 258 1.85 -3.80 -23.29
C LYS A 258 3.06 -3.41 -24.14
N LEU A 259 2.96 -3.63 -25.44
CA LEU A 259 3.97 -3.25 -26.42
C LEU A 259 3.82 -1.76 -26.80
N PRO A 260 4.91 -1.08 -27.21
CA PRO A 260 4.87 0.34 -27.58
C PRO A 260 4.03 0.63 -28.84
N ALA A 261 3.87 -0.37 -29.71
CA ALA A 261 3.03 -0.32 -30.90
C ALA A 261 2.61 -1.75 -31.30
N PRO A 262 1.51 -1.91 -32.05
CA PRO A 262 1.13 -3.21 -32.60
C PRO A 262 2.26 -3.82 -33.44
N ARG A 263 2.66 -5.04 -33.11
CA ARG A 263 3.70 -5.80 -33.83
C ARG A 263 3.26 -7.25 -33.98
N GLU A 264 3.81 -7.93 -34.98
CA GLU A 264 3.65 -9.37 -35.09
C GLU A 264 4.41 -10.07 -33.96
N VAL A 265 3.67 -10.81 -33.13
CA VAL A 265 4.20 -11.62 -32.04
C VAL A 265 4.02 -13.09 -32.42
N ALA A 266 5.12 -13.82 -32.57
CA ALA A 266 5.14 -15.24 -32.93
C ALA A 266 5.67 -16.14 -31.79
N GLY A 267 6.07 -15.56 -30.68
CA GLY A 267 6.60 -16.28 -29.54
C GLY A 267 7.01 -15.35 -28.40
N LEU A 268 7.25 -15.95 -27.24
CA LEU A 268 7.76 -15.27 -26.05
C LEU A 268 8.98 -16.01 -25.52
N ARG A 269 9.95 -15.25 -25.01
CA ARG A 269 11.00 -15.79 -24.16
C ARG A 269 10.58 -15.54 -22.72
N ILE A 270 10.61 -16.58 -21.89
CA ILE A 270 10.19 -16.55 -20.50
C ILE A 270 11.35 -17.04 -19.64
N THR A 271 11.72 -16.26 -18.64
CA THR A 271 12.79 -16.52 -17.68
C THR A 271 12.17 -16.65 -16.28
N PRO A 272 12.17 -17.85 -15.69
CA PRO A 272 11.83 -18.03 -14.28
C PRO A 272 12.79 -17.26 -13.36
N SER A 273 12.42 -17.10 -12.10
CA SER A 273 13.30 -16.46 -11.13
C SER A 273 14.62 -17.21 -10.99
N SER A 274 15.74 -16.49 -10.82
CA SER A 274 17.08 -17.06 -10.63
C SER A 274 17.26 -17.85 -9.32
N SER A 275 16.18 -18.03 -8.57
CA SER A 275 16.18 -18.66 -7.27
C SER A 275 14.92 -19.47 -7.03
N VAL A 276 14.83 -20.15 -5.89
CA VAL A 276 13.66 -20.99 -5.57
C VAL A 276 12.36 -20.17 -5.41
N LEU A 277 12.45 -18.89 -5.03
CA LEU A 277 11.28 -18.02 -4.84
C LEU A 277 11.45 -16.71 -5.62
N PRO A 278 10.41 -16.24 -6.35
CA PRO A 278 9.06 -16.81 -6.45
C PRO A 278 9.02 -18.15 -7.20
N ALA A 279 7.97 -18.96 -6.97
CA ALA A 279 7.87 -20.33 -7.47
C ALA A 279 7.88 -20.39 -9.00
N HIS A 280 8.55 -21.42 -9.54
CA HIS A 280 8.73 -21.53 -10.99
C HIS A 280 7.45 -22.06 -11.66
N PRO A 281 6.93 -21.36 -12.68
CA PRO A 281 5.77 -21.85 -13.42
C PRO A 281 6.16 -23.03 -14.33
N THR A 282 5.28 -24.02 -14.39
CA THR A 282 5.42 -25.22 -15.24
C THR A 282 4.42 -25.22 -16.40
N LEU A 283 3.36 -24.40 -16.31
CA LEU A 283 2.35 -24.25 -17.35
C LEU A 283 1.91 -22.79 -17.45
N VAL A 284 1.96 -22.25 -18.67
CA VAL A 284 1.50 -20.89 -18.97
C VAL A 284 0.44 -20.90 -20.06
N ALA A 285 -0.48 -19.94 -19.99
CA ALA A 285 -1.36 -19.59 -21.08
C ALA A 285 -0.98 -18.21 -21.61
N VAL A 286 -0.74 -18.12 -22.91
CA VAL A 286 -0.43 -16.85 -23.58
C VAL A 286 -1.58 -16.49 -24.50
N ASP A 287 -2.19 -15.33 -24.32
CA ASP A 287 -3.27 -14.83 -25.16
C ASP A 287 -2.83 -13.55 -25.89
N LEU A 288 -2.76 -13.64 -27.22
CA LEU A 288 -2.45 -12.52 -28.12
C LEU A 288 -3.73 -11.77 -28.54
N GLY A 289 -4.91 -12.19 -28.06
CA GLY A 289 -6.25 -11.64 -28.32
C GLY A 289 -7.10 -12.46 -29.28
N ASP A 290 -6.66 -13.67 -29.66
CA ASP A 290 -7.42 -14.69 -30.41
C ASP A 290 -7.70 -15.95 -29.58
N GLY A 291 -7.40 -15.89 -28.27
CA GLY A 291 -7.64 -16.94 -27.30
C GLY A 291 -6.34 -17.48 -26.68
N PRO A 292 -6.42 -18.10 -25.49
CA PRO A 292 -5.25 -18.55 -24.76
C PRO A 292 -4.60 -19.78 -25.43
N GLU A 293 -3.31 -19.66 -25.74
CA GLU A 293 -2.45 -20.76 -26.16
C GLU A 293 -1.68 -21.31 -24.95
N VAL A 294 -1.98 -22.55 -24.57
CA VAL A 294 -1.35 -23.22 -23.43
C VAL A 294 -0.01 -23.83 -23.84
N ARG A 295 1.01 -23.62 -23.01
CA ARG A 295 2.40 -24.04 -23.23
C ARG A 295 3.02 -24.54 -21.93
N ARG A 296 3.73 -25.66 -22.00
CA ARG A 296 4.49 -26.20 -20.86
C ARG A 296 5.86 -25.55 -20.82
N LEU A 297 6.32 -25.26 -19.62
CA LEU A 297 7.68 -24.85 -19.32
C LEU A 297 8.40 -26.02 -18.63
N SER A 298 9.68 -26.16 -18.92
CA SER A 298 10.59 -27.05 -18.19
C SER A 298 10.75 -26.57 -16.76
N SER A 299 10.83 -27.51 -15.82
CA SER A 299 11.07 -27.26 -14.39
C SER A 299 12.56 -27.06 -14.05
N ASP A 300 13.43 -26.97 -15.05
CA ASP A 300 14.87 -26.78 -14.88
C ASP A 300 15.30 -25.34 -14.51
N GLY A 301 14.34 -24.41 -14.43
CA GLY A 301 14.57 -23.02 -14.03
C GLY A 301 15.32 -22.17 -15.07
N GLY A 302 15.52 -22.68 -16.29
CA GLY A 302 16.20 -21.95 -17.36
C GLY A 302 15.28 -21.04 -18.17
N THR A 303 15.85 -20.05 -18.84
CA THR A 303 15.15 -19.25 -19.86
C THR A 303 14.71 -20.12 -21.02
N GLN A 304 13.43 -20.03 -21.40
CA GLN A 304 12.83 -20.86 -22.42
C GLN A 304 12.08 -20.01 -23.44
N THR A 305 12.09 -20.45 -24.70
CA THR A 305 11.33 -19.79 -25.78
C THR A 305 10.10 -20.61 -26.13
N VAL A 306 8.96 -19.95 -26.14
CA VAL A 306 7.66 -20.52 -26.41
C VAL A 306 7.15 -19.99 -27.74
N SER A 307 6.96 -20.87 -28.72
CA SER A 307 6.39 -20.50 -30.03
C SER A 307 4.86 -20.42 -29.96
N LEU A 308 4.30 -19.40 -30.60
CA LEU A 308 2.87 -19.08 -30.65
C LEU A 308 2.43 -18.98 -32.11
N ARG A 309 1.11 -18.97 -32.36
CA ARG A 309 0.63 -18.60 -33.69
C ARG A 309 0.87 -17.09 -33.89
N PRO A 310 1.54 -16.67 -34.99
CA PRO A 310 1.85 -15.27 -35.21
C PRO A 310 0.59 -14.41 -35.25
N ARG A 311 0.60 -13.28 -34.51
CA ARG A 311 -0.49 -12.31 -34.53
C ARG A 311 0.02 -10.89 -34.34
N VAL A 312 -0.55 -9.96 -35.09
CA VAL A 312 -0.33 -8.53 -34.85
C VAL A 312 -1.14 -8.09 -33.64
N THR A 313 -0.47 -7.73 -32.56
CA THR A 313 -1.08 -7.22 -31.33
C THR A 313 -0.14 -6.23 -30.65
N ASP A 314 -0.69 -5.38 -29.80
CA ASP A 314 0.08 -4.51 -28.89
C ASP A 314 -0.04 -4.98 -27.42
N THR A 315 -0.76 -6.06 -27.17
CA THR A 315 -1.11 -6.55 -25.84
C THR A 315 -0.98 -8.06 -25.81
N VAL A 316 -0.20 -8.56 -24.85
CA VAL A 316 0.02 -9.99 -24.64
C VAL A 316 -0.32 -10.31 -23.19
N LYS A 317 -1.25 -11.22 -22.96
CA LYS A 317 -1.57 -11.69 -21.60
C LYS A 317 -0.87 -13.00 -21.33
N VAL A 318 -0.17 -13.09 -20.20
CA VAL A 318 0.55 -14.28 -19.75
C VAL A 318 -0.02 -14.69 -18.41
N SER A 319 -0.75 -15.80 -18.38
CA SER A 319 -1.35 -16.38 -17.18
C SER A 319 -0.56 -17.60 -16.73
N LEU A 320 -0.15 -17.66 -15.46
CA LEU A 320 0.52 -18.82 -14.89
C LEU A 320 -0.56 -19.82 -14.43
N LEU A 321 -0.66 -20.96 -15.10
CA LEU A 321 -1.70 -21.96 -14.86
C LEU A 321 -1.28 -23.03 -13.86
N SER A 322 0.01 -23.33 -13.78
CA SER A 322 0.58 -24.31 -12.85
C SER A 322 2.03 -23.96 -12.55
N TRP A 323 2.49 -24.32 -11.36
CA TRP A 323 3.81 -24.06 -10.81
C TRP A 323 4.12 -25.11 -9.74
N ASP A 324 5.38 -25.19 -9.33
CA ASP A 324 5.79 -26.09 -8.25
C ASP A 324 5.37 -25.52 -6.88
N ASP A 325 4.72 -26.34 -6.07
CA ASP A 325 4.31 -25.95 -4.72
C ASP A 325 5.53 -25.88 -3.79
N ILE A 326 5.79 -24.68 -3.25
CA ILE A 326 6.89 -24.43 -2.32
C ILE A 326 6.29 -24.00 -0.99
N ILE A 327 6.56 -24.79 0.05
CA ILE A 327 6.17 -24.48 1.43
C ILE A 327 7.31 -23.72 2.09
N ASP A 328 7.04 -22.48 2.47
CA ASP A 328 7.91 -21.62 3.25
C ASP A 328 7.50 -21.62 4.71
N ARG A 329 8.47 -21.75 5.61
CA ARG A 329 8.24 -21.51 7.04
C ARG A 329 8.55 -20.06 7.34
N THR A 330 7.49 -19.28 7.51
CA THR A 330 7.60 -17.85 7.78
C THR A 330 8.30 -17.57 9.11
N ALA A 331 8.81 -16.34 9.29
CA ALA A 331 9.38 -15.88 10.56
C ALA A 331 8.39 -15.96 11.75
N LEU A 332 7.08 -16.07 11.47
CA LEU A 332 6.02 -16.23 12.45
C LEU A 332 5.73 -17.70 12.79
N GLY A 333 6.43 -18.66 12.17
CA GLY A 333 6.28 -20.09 12.41
C GLY A 333 5.15 -20.77 11.62
N PHE A 334 4.43 -20.04 10.77
CA PHE A 334 3.43 -20.64 9.87
C PHE A 334 4.10 -21.24 8.63
N ASP A 335 3.65 -22.43 8.26
CA ASP A 335 3.96 -23.05 6.98
C ASP A 335 2.98 -22.48 5.92
N GLN A 336 3.52 -21.84 4.89
CA GLN A 336 2.75 -21.11 3.88
C GLN A 336 3.22 -21.48 2.47
N LEU A 337 2.28 -21.80 1.59
CA LEU A 337 2.56 -21.96 0.15
C LEU A 337 2.96 -20.62 -0.46
N LYS A 338 3.96 -20.61 -1.34
CA LYS A 338 4.41 -19.39 -2.03
C LYS A 338 3.85 -19.25 -3.43
N PRO A 339 3.51 -18.02 -3.85
CA PRO A 339 3.00 -17.74 -5.18
C PRO A 339 4.10 -17.88 -6.25
N PRO A 340 3.69 -18.11 -7.50
CA PRO A 340 4.62 -18.15 -8.62
C PRO A 340 5.06 -16.75 -9.05
N GLY A 341 6.05 -16.71 -9.94
CA GLY A 341 6.55 -15.46 -10.48
C GLY A 341 7.45 -15.64 -11.69
N LEU A 342 7.84 -14.52 -12.29
CA LEU A 342 8.70 -14.46 -13.48
C LEU A 342 9.75 -13.37 -13.32
N ALA A 343 10.97 -13.64 -13.78
CA ALA A 343 12.01 -12.63 -13.88
C ALA A 343 11.88 -11.80 -15.16
N GLU A 344 11.63 -12.46 -16.30
CA GLU A 344 11.56 -11.80 -17.62
C GLU A 344 10.62 -12.54 -18.58
#